data_AF-A0A1F9B2D9-F1
#
_entry.id   AF-A0A1F9B2D9-F1
#
_cell.length_a   1.000
_cell.length_b   1.000
_cell.length_c   1.000
_cell.angle_alpha   90.00
_cell.angle_beta   90.00
_cell.angle_gamma   90.00
#
_symmetry.space_group_name_H-M   'P 1'
#
loop_
_entity.id
_entity.type
_entity.pdbx_description
1 polymer ?
#
loop_
_entity_poly.entity_id
_entity_poly.type
_entity_poly.pdbx_seq_one_letter_code
_entity_poly.pdbx_strand_id
1 'polypeptide(L)'
;TSKELSGTFVRPFKADIRIEKARYVETRDGRTEWELEADSAQYFKDDNLTVFENVRVVFYSQNGINYILEGKKGRLRNDTKD
;
A
#
# COMPACT_ATOMS: atom_id res chain seq x y z
N THR A 1 -33.92 -35.71 -0.35
CA THR A 1 -32.87 -36.07 0.62
C THR A 1 -31.52 -35.61 0.06
N SER A 2 -31.20 -34.33 0.18
CA SER A 2 -30.26 -33.73 1.16
C SER A 2 -28.88 -34.40 1.19
N LYS A 3 -27.87 -33.70 0.67
CA LYS A 3 -26.86 -33.08 1.56
C LYS A 3 -26.06 -32.01 0.80
N GLU A 4 -26.24 -30.76 1.23
CA GLU A 4 -25.29 -29.69 0.97
C GLU A 4 -23.96 -30.01 1.67
N LEU A 5 -22.85 -29.79 0.97
CA LEU A 5 -21.51 -29.72 1.58
C LEU A 5 -20.97 -28.32 1.28
N SER A 6 -21.03 -27.48 2.31
CA SER A 6 -20.42 -26.15 2.39
C SER A 6 -18.90 -26.27 2.26
N GLY A 7 -18.39 -26.24 1.02
CA GLY A 7 -16.98 -26.02 0.76
C GLY A 7 -16.69 -24.53 0.88
N THR A 8 -16.08 -24.09 1.98
CA THR A 8 -15.50 -22.75 2.09
C THR A 8 -14.52 -22.58 0.94
N PHE A 9 -14.90 -21.81 -0.08
CA PHE A 9 -13.99 -21.40 -1.15
C PHE A 9 -12.93 -20.49 -0.51
N VAL A 10 -11.80 -21.06 -0.10
CA VAL A 10 -10.62 -20.30 0.25
C VAL A 10 -10.15 -19.65 -1.03
N ARG A 11 -10.59 -18.42 -1.30
CA ARG A 11 -9.90 -17.59 -2.28
C ARG A 11 -8.45 -17.56 -1.83
N PRO A 12 -7.46 -17.90 -2.68
CA PRO A 12 -6.10 -17.51 -2.34
C PRO A 12 -6.17 -16.00 -2.05
N PHE A 13 -5.60 -15.55 -0.94
CA PHE A 13 -5.43 -14.13 -0.58
C PHE A 13 -4.46 -13.47 -1.56
N LYS A 14 -4.77 -13.56 -2.85
CA LYS A 14 -4.00 -12.97 -3.92
C LYS A 14 -4.51 -11.55 -4.04
N ALA A 15 -3.59 -10.60 -3.96
CA ALA A 15 -3.91 -9.21 -4.23
C ALA A 15 -4.56 -9.07 -5.60
N ASP A 16 -5.55 -8.18 -5.70
CA ASP A 16 -6.20 -7.85 -6.96
C ASP A 16 -5.21 -7.14 -7.89
N ILE A 17 -4.34 -6.31 -7.31
CA ILE A 17 -3.23 -5.64 -8.00
C ILE A 17 -1.95 -5.84 -7.19
N ARG A 18 -0.86 -6.17 -7.89
CA ARG A 18 0.48 -6.25 -7.31
C ARG A 18 1.45 -5.48 -8.20
N ILE A 19 2.17 -4.54 -7.60
CA ILE A 19 3.22 -3.74 -8.24
C ILE A 19 4.53 -4.12 -7.56
N GLU A 20 5.49 -4.61 -8.34
CA GLU A 20 6.86 -4.83 -7.87
C GLU A 20 7.68 -3.56 -8.03
N LYS A 21 8.62 -3.32 -7.12
CA LYS A 21 9.48 -2.12 -7.10
C LYS A 21 8.64 -0.84 -7.22
N ALA A 22 7.64 -0.74 -6.36
CA ALA A 22 6.68 0.34 -6.38
C ALA A 22 7.39 1.66 -6.05
N ARG A 23 7.14 2.69 -6.85
CA ARG A 23 7.53 4.06 -6.58
C ARG A 23 6.35 5.00 -6.82
N TYR A 24 6.09 5.87 -5.86
CA TYR A 24 5.08 6.92 -5.97
C TYR A 24 5.68 8.25 -5.52
N VAL A 25 5.33 9.31 -6.24
CA VAL A 25 5.84 10.67 -6.00
C VAL A 25 4.65 11.61 -6.03
N GLU A 26 4.44 12.35 -4.95
CA GLU A 26 3.46 13.44 -4.92
C GLU A 26 4.16 14.78 -5.07
N THR A 27 3.65 15.60 -5.99
CA THR A 27 4.16 16.94 -6.24
C THR A 27 3.05 17.96 -6.09
N ARG A 28 3.40 19.13 -5.54
CA ARG A 28 2.53 20.29 -5.43
C ARG A 28 3.32 21.53 -5.83
N ASP A 29 2.74 22.36 -6.70
CA ASP A 29 3.36 23.59 -7.19
C ASP A 29 4.79 23.38 -7.75
N GLY A 30 4.99 22.25 -8.43
CA GLY A 30 6.28 21.88 -9.03
C GLY A 30 7.33 21.38 -8.03
N ARG A 31 6.98 21.16 -6.76
CA ARG A 31 7.87 20.62 -5.72
C ARG A 31 7.38 19.26 -5.26
N THR A 32 8.29 18.33 -5.05
CA THR A 32 7.98 17.05 -4.40
C THR A 32 7.62 17.29 -2.94
N GLU A 33 6.44 16.84 -2.52
CA GLU A 33 6.02 16.87 -1.12
C GLU A 33 6.40 15.56 -0.42
N TRP A 34 6.25 14.42 -1.10
CA TRP A 34 6.71 13.15 -0.59
C TRP A 34 6.95 12.11 -1.68
N GLU A 35 7.80 11.13 -1.34
CA GLU A 35 8.09 9.96 -2.16
C GLU A 35 7.93 8.69 -1.34
N LEU A 36 7.39 7.64 -1.94
CA LEU A 36 7.32 6.29 -1.38
C LEU A 36 8.00 5.31 -2.33
N GLU A 37 8.84 4.46 -1.76
CA GLU A 37 9.43 3.31 -2.43
C GLU A 37 9.13 2.05 -1.62
N ALA A 38 8.86 0.95 -2.30
CA ALA A 38 8.64 -0.35 -1.67
C ALA A 38 9.05 -1.49 -2.62
N ASP A 39 9.47 -2.62 -2.04
CA ASP A 39 9.76 -3.82 -2.84
C ASP A 39 8.51 -4.33 -3.54
N SER A 40 7.35 -4.26 -2.86
CA SER A 40 6.05 -4.48 -3.50
C SER A 40 4.93 -3.70 -2.83
N ALA A 41 3.93 -3.35 -3.64
CA ALA A 41 2.64 -2.83 -3.19
C ALA A 41 1.52 -3.77 -3.65
N GLN A 42 0.67 -4.20 -2.72
CA GLN A 42 -0.40 -5.15 -2.95
C GLN A 42 -1.74 -4.53 -2.55
N TYR A 43 -2.64 -4.39 -3.51
CA TYR A 43 -3.97 -3.83 -3.28
C TYR A 43 -5.03 -4.93 -3.23
N PHE A 44 -5.86 -4.88 -2.19
CA PHE A 44 -6.99 -5.76 -1.95
C PHE A 44 -8.27 -4.93 -2.01
N LYS A 45 -9.05 -5.11 -3.08
CA LYS A 45 -10.21 -4.29 -3.40
C LYS A 45 -11.32 -4.44 -2.37
N ASP A 46 -11.57 -5.66 -1.92
CA ASP A 46 -12.65 -5.96 -0.97
C ASP A 46 -12.42 -5.26 0.39
N ASP A 47 -11.16 -5.10 0.80
CA ASP A 47 -10.76 -4.44 2.05
C ASP A 47 -10.39 -2.95 1.86
N ASN A 48 -10.32 -2.50 0.60
CA ASN A 48 -9.76 -1.21 0.20
C ASN A 48 -8.39 -0.92 0.86
N LEU A 49 -7.55 -1.95 0.92
CA LEU A 49 -6.30 -1.97 1.67
C LEU A 49 -5.11 -2.12 0.72
N THR A 50 -4.09 -1.29 0.91
CA THR A 50 -2.78 -1.48 0.29
C THR A 50 -1.78 -1.96 1.34
N VAL A 51 -1.04 -3.02 1.04
CA VAL A 51 0.05 -3.55 1.87
C VAL A 51 1.37 -3.39 1.14
N PHE A 52 2.36 -2.81 1.82
CA PHE A 52 3.70 -2.58 1.30
C PHE A 52 4.72 -3.47 2.01
N GLU A 53 5.69 -4.01 1.28
CA GLU A 53 6.85 -4.71 1.84
C GLU A 53 8.11 -3.85 1.66
N ASN A 54 8.93 -3.75 2.72
CA ASN A 54 10.13 -2.91 2.79
C ASN A 54 9.88 -1.49 2.29
N VAL A 55 8.94 -0.81 2.93
CA VAL A 55 8.53 0.55 2.56
C VAL A 55 9.47 1.59 3.15
N ARG A 56 9.76 2.60 2.32
CA ARG A 56 10.45 3.82 2.71
C ARG A 56 9.66 5.01 2.18
N VAL A 57 9.35 5.94 3.07
CA VAL A 57 8.66 7.20 2.73
C VAL A 57 9.55 8.36 3.12
N VAL A 58 9.72 9.32 2.21
CA VAL A 58 10.40 10.60 2.48
C VAL A 58 9.39 11.71 2.37
N PHE A 59 9.23 12.49 3.42
CA PHE A 59 8.45 13.73 3.41
C PHE A 59 9.41 14.92 3.33
N TYR A 60 9.18 15.78 2.35
CA TYR A 60 9.96 17.00 2.11
C TYR A 60 9.17 18.20 2.63
N SER A 61 9.58 18.75 3.76
CA SER A 61 8.93 19.95 4.28
C SER A 61 9.52 21.22 3.67
N GLN A 62 8.73 22.29 3.65
CA GLN A 62 9.14 23.57 3.08
C GLN A 62 10.27 24.27 3.85
N ASN A 63 10.47 23.91 5.12
CA ASN A 63 11.52 24.49 5.97
C ASN A 63 12.87 23.76 5.82
N GLY A 64 12.96 22.77 4.92
CA GLY A 64 14.18 22.00 4.64
C GLY A 64 14.39 20.80 5.55
N ILE A 65 13.50 20.53 6.51
CA ILE A 65 13.55 19.31 7.31
C ILE A 65 12.88 18.18 6.53
N ASN A 66 13.61 17.09 6.30
CA ASN A 66 13.06 15.89 5.69
C ASN A 66 12.83 14.82 6.75
N TYR A 67 11.69 14.15 6.66
CA TYR A 67 11.35 13.02 7.53
C TYR A 67 11.42 11.73 6.73
N ILE A 68 12.10 10.72 7.28
CA ILE A 68 12.20 9.41 6.66
C ILE A 68 11.46 8.42 7.56
N LEU A 69 10.46 7.73 7.00
CA LEU A 69 9.77 6.62 7.64
C LEU A 69 10.15 5.33 6.92
N GLU A 70 10.70 4.38 7.66
CA GLU A 70 11.07 3.07 7.14
C GLU A 70 10.35 1.98 7.91
N GLY A 71 9.87 0.98 7.18
CA GLY A 71 9.14 -0.13 7.77
C GLY A 71 9.28 -1.40 6.94
N LYS A 72 9.43 -2.54 7.62
CA LYS A 72 9.39 -3.85 6.95
C LYS A 72 8.04 -4.11 6.31
N LYS A 73 6.95 -3.59 6.92
CA LYS A 73 5.59 -3.68 6.39
C LYS A 73 4.85 -2.36 6.59
N GLY A 74 4.12 -1.93 5.56
CA GLY A 74 3.20 -0.79 5.61
C GLY A 74 1.78 -1.22 5.28
N ARG A 75 0.79 -0.56 5.87
CA ARG A 75 -0.63 -0.75 5.55
C ARG A 75 -1.25 0.63 5.33
N LEU A 76 -2.06 0.76 4.29
CA LEU A 76 -2.78 2.00 3.99
C LEU A 76 -4.23 1.64 3.65
N ARG A 77 -5.19 2.15 4.44
CA ARG A 77 -6.60 2.11 4.05
C ARG A 77 -6.86 3.25 3.07
N ASN A 78 -7.20 2.94 1.83
CA ASN A 78 -7.22 3.95 0.76
C ASN A 78 -8.42 4.92 0.85
N ASP A 79 -9.46 4.59 1.63
CA ASP A 79 -10.64 5.42 1.88
C ASP A 79 -10.37 6.50 2.93
N THR A 80 -9.69 6.13 4.01
CA THR A 80 -9.40 7.05 5.12
C THR A 80 -8.00 7.65 5.04
N LYS A 81 -7.12 7.04 4.26
CA LYS A 81 -5.67 7.32 4.20
C LYS A 81 -4.97 7.16 5.56
N ASP A 82 -5.50 6.24 6.38
CA ASP A 82 -4.92 5.82 7.66
C ASP A 82 -3.95 4.65 7.52
#